data_AF-A0A1M6NCR6-F1
#
_entry.id   AF-A0A1M6NCR6-F1
#
_cell.length_a   1.000
_cell.length_b   1.000
_cell.length_c   1.000
_cell.angle_alpha   90.00
_cell.angle_beta   90.00
_cell.angle_gamma   90.00
#
_symmetry.space_group_name_H-M   'P 1'
#
loop_
_entity.id
_entity.type
_entity.pdbx_description
1 polymer ?
#
loop_
_entity_poly.entity_id
_entity_poly.type
_entity_poly.pdbx_seq_one_letter_code
_entity_poly.pdbx_strand_id
1 'polypeptide(L)'
;MGLNETPSADRVHIGFFGKRNAGKSSLVNRITGQELSVVSEIKGTTTDPVYKAMELLPMGPVMIIDTPGIDDEGSLGELRIRKTRQVLNKTDIAVIIIDAVTGTGVSDEELMKLFEEKNIPCLVVYNKADLLEEEKKPQKENEIYVSAVTGENIEALKEKIAALAPTEDSKLRIVGDVIHPSDFILLVVPIDKAAPKGRLILPQQQTIRDILESDATAIVVKEYELKETLENLGKKPSLVITDSQVFAKVSADTPRDIPLTSFSILFARYKGLLQEAVKGVAALEQLEEGDTILICEGCTHHRQCDDIGTVKLPRWIKNYTGKEFQFAFTSGGQFPEDLSPYKLIVHCGGCMLTEREVKYRQKCSVDQKVPITNYGILIAYMQGILKRSLEIFPAILEELQEEE
;
A
#
# COMPACT_ATOMS: atom_id res chain seq x y z
N MET A 1 -6.64 -4.05 19.98
CA MET A 1 -5.90 -3.17 19.07
C MET A 1 -6.79 -1.98 18.81
N GLY A 2 -6.36 -0.77 19.18
CA GLY A 2 -7.17 0.43 18.99
C GLY A 2 -7.02 1.03 17.59
N LEU A 3 -8.03 1.79 17.17
CA LEU A 3 -8.08 2.66 15.97
C LEU A 3 -6.78 3.39 15.60
N ASN A 4 -5.95 3.76 16.56
CA ASN A 4 -4.72 4.53 16.36
C ASN A 4 -3.46 3.67 16.15
N GLU A 5 -3.53 2.34 16.34
CA GLU A 5 -2.37 1.44 16.30
C GLU A 5 -2.16 0.79 14.93
N THR A 6 -3.20 0.71 14.08
CA THR A 6 -3.12 0.07 12.77
C THR A 6 -2.88 1.09 11.67
N PRO A 7 -1.75 1.05 10.94
CA PRO A 7 -1.47 1.95 9.83
C PRO A 7 -2.54 1.88 8.75
N SER A 8 -2.84 2.98 8.07
CA SER A 8 -3.86 3.03 7.01
C SER A 8 -3.61 2.03 5.88
N ALA A 9 -2.33 1.71 5.63
CA ALA A 9 -1.87 0.75 4.63
C ALA A 9 -2.18 -0.72 4.95
N ASP A 10 -2.51 -1.05 6.20
CA ASP A 10 -2.77 -2.42 6.67
C ASP A 10 -4.25 -2.65 7.03
N ARG A 11 -5.09 -1.62 6.87
CA ARG A 11 -6.54 -1.73 7.06
C ARG A 11 -7.20 -2.27 5.80
N VAL A 12 -8.34 -2.93 5.96
CA VAL A 12 -9.21 -3.27 4.83
C VAL A 12 -9.88 -1.99 4.32
N HIS A 13 -9.71 -1.68 3.03
CA HIS A 13 -10.28 -0.49 2.39
C HIS A 13 -11.63 -0.84 1.76
N ILE A 14 -12.70 -0.25 2.28
CA ILE A 14 -14.07 -0.49 1.84
C ILE A 14 -14.55 0.76 1.09
N GLY A 15 -14.71 0.63 -0.23
CA GLY A 15 -15.18 1.71 -1.09
C GLY A 15 -16.69 1.71 -1.25
N PHE A 16 -17.32 2.85 -0.98
CA PHE A 16 -18.76 3.04 -1.17
C PHE A 16 -19.00 3.84 -2.46
N PHE A 17 -19.69 3.21 -3.41
CA PHE A 17 -19.97 3.72 -4.74
C PHE A 17 -21.46 3.83 -4.98
N GLY A 18 -21.87 4.56 -6.02
CA GLY A 18 -23.27 4.70 -6.41
C GLY A 18 -23.62 6.14 -6.80
N LYS A 19 -24.80 6.29 -7.41
CA LYS A 19 -25.34 7.56 -7.89
C LYS A 19 -25.56 8.58 -6.78
N ARG A 20 -25.67 9.86 -7.15
CA ARG A 20 -26.13 10.92 -6.25
C ARG A 20 -27.51 10.56 -5.72
N ASN A 21 -27.77 10.92 -4.47
CA ASN A 21 -29.06 10.71 -3.80
C ASN A 21 -29.48 9.24 -3.60
N ALA A 22 -28.65 8.25 -3.94
CA ALA A 22 -28.86 6.84 -3.56
C ALA A 22 -28.79 6.61 -2.03
N GLY A 23 -28.43 7.64 -1.27
CA GLY A 23 -28.36 7.62 0.20
C GLY A 23 -27.05 7.05 0.75
N LYS A 24 -25.97 7.11 -0.04
CA LYS A 24 -24.65 6.61 0.32
C LYS A 24 -24.09 7.19 1.62
N SER A 25 -23.96 8.50 1.74
CA SER A 25 -23.41 9.10 2.96
C SER A 25 -24.32 8.86 4.18
N SER A 26 -25.64 8.77 3.99
CA SER A 26 -26.59 8.37 5.04
C SER A 26 -26.34 6.93 5.51
N LEU A 27 -26.11 6.01 4.57
CA LEU A 27 -25.81 4.62 4.88
C LEU A 27 -24.45 4.48 5.57
N VAL A 28 -23.42 5.18 5.08
CA VAL A 28 -22.09 5.22 5.72
C VAL A 28 -22.22 5.72 7.16
N ASN A 29 -22.92 6.83 7.40
CA ASN A 29 -23.21 7.32 8.75
C ASN A 29 -23.85 6.25 9.63
N ARG A 30 -24.86 5.54 9.10
CA ARG A 30 -25.59 4.53 9.85
C ARG A 30 -24.73 3.31 10.18
N ILE A 31 -23.93 2.82 9.23
CA ILE A 31 -22.98 1.71 9.44
C ILE A 31 -21.93 2.10 10.47
N THR A 32 -21.43 3.34 10.39
CA THR A 32 -20.36 3.82 11.27
C THR A 32 -20.81 4.18 12.68
N GLY A 33 -22.11 4.37 12.92
CA GLY A 33 -22.65 4.80 14.22
C GLY A 33 -22.15 6.18 14.66
N GLN A 34 -21.55 6.94 13.74
CA GLN A 34 -21.00 8.27 13.97
C GLN A 34 -21.59 9.21 12.93
N GLU A 35 -22.02 10.40 13.34
CA GLU A 35 -22.26 11.47 12.39
C GLU A 35 -20.93 11.78 11.68
N LEU A 36 -20.81 11.48 10.38
CA LEU A 36 -19.86 12.20 9.56
C LEU A 36 -20.28 13.66 9.68
N SER A 37 -19.57 14.46 10.49
CA SER A 37 -19.65 15.90 10.33
C SER A 37 -19.19 16.18 8.91
N VAL A 38 -20.18 16.46 8.07
CA VAL A 38 -19.93 17.00 6.74
C VAL A 38 -19.38 18.38 7.01
N VAL A 39 -18.06 18.54 7.08
CA VAL A 39 -17.48 19.85 6.77
C VAL A 39 -17.60 20.02 5.26
N SER A 40 -18.82 20.36 4.85
CA SER A 40 -19.17 21.15 3.69
C SER A 40 -20.70 21.27 3.70
N GLU A 41 -21.23 22.31 4.34
CA GLU A 41 -22.63 22.74 4.19
C GLU A 41 -22.92 23.29 2.77
N ILE A 42 -22.04 23.07 1.78
CA ILE A 42 -22.21 23.53 0.41
C ILE A 42 -22.49 22.32 -0.48
N LYS A 43 -23.79 22.07 -0.73
CA LYS A 43 -24.27 21.19 -1.82
C LYS A 43 -23.48 21.51 -3.10
N GLY A 44 -22.62 20.59 -3.54
CA GLY A 44 -21.90 20.69 -4.83
C GLY A 44 -20.37 20.65 -4.79
N THR A 45 -19.72 20.34 -3.66
CA THR A 45 -18.24 20.38 -3.54
C THR A 45 -17.55 19.02 -3.33
N THR A 46 -18.28 17.90 -3.32
CA THR A 46 -17.69 16.55 -3.18
C THR A 46 -17.04 16.09 -4.50
N THR A 47 -15.88 16.65 -4.84
CA THR A 47 -15.05 16.20 -5.97
C THR A 47 -13.91 15.27 -5.55
N ASP A 48 -13.66 15.12 -4.24
CA ASP A 48 -12.61 14.26 -3.68
C ASP A 48 -13.21 13.16 -2.78
N PRO A 49 -12.70 11.91 -2.86
CA PRO A 49 -13.09 10.83 -1.96
C PRO A 49 -12.76 11.17 -0.50
N VAL A 50 -13.66 10.81 0.42
CA VAL A 50 -13.48 11.01 1.85
C VAL A 50 -13.02 9.69 2.49
N TYR A 51 -11.93 9.74 3.25
CA TYR A 51 -11.33 8.59 3.93
C TYR A 51 -11.61 8.66 5.43
N LYS A 52 -12.17 7.59 5.98
CA LYS A 52 -12.45 7.48 7.42
C LYS A 52 -11.91 6.19 8.00
N ALA A 53 -10.94 6.38 8.89
CA ALA A 53 -10.40 5.40 9.81
C ALA A 53 -11.47 4.97 10.84
N MET A 54 -11.83 3.68 10.90
CA MET A 54 -12.72 3.20 11.96
C MET A 54 -12.52 1.71 12.31
N GLU A 55 -13.19 1.23 13.37
CA GLU A 55 -13.34 -0.18 13.69
C GLU A 55 -14.75 -0.61 13.31
N LEU A 56 -14.85 -1.61 12.42
CA LEU A 56 -16.10 -2.17 11.97
C LEU A 56 -16.18 -3.60 12.50
N LEU A 57 -17.05 -3.85 13.49
CA LEU A 57 -17.28 -5.20 13.97
C LEU A 57 -18.10 -5.99 12.94
N PRO A 58 -17.78 -7.29 12.70
CA PRO A 58 -16.72 -8.09 13.32
C PRO A 58 -15.32 -8.01 12.66
N MET A 59 -15.11 -7.19 11.63
CA MET A 59 -13.86 -7.12 10.85
C MET A 59 -12.65 -6.52 11.58
N GLY A 60 -12.87 -5.63 12.54
CA GLY A 60 -11.79 -4.85 13.16
C GLY A 60 -11.45 -3.56 12.38
N PRO A 61 -10.17 -3.15 12.27
CA PRO A 61 -9.79 -1.84 11.73
C PRO A 61 -9.95 -1.76 10.20
N VAL A 62 -10.76 -0.81 9.74
CA VAL A 62 -11.06 -0.57 8.32
C VAL A 62 -10.80 0.88 7.92
N MET A 63 -10.69 1.10 6.62
CA MET A 63 -10.72 2.41 5.98
C MET A 63 -11.97 2.50 5.12
N ILE A 64 -12.93 3.32 5.53
CA ILE A 64 -14.11 3.63 4.73
C ILE A 64 -13.74 4.70 3.72
N ILE A 65 -14.07 4.47 2.44
CA ILE A 65 -13.84 5.42 1.35
C ILE A 65 -15.20 5.80 0.76
N ASP A 66 -15.69 7.00 1.06
CA ASP A 66 -16.92 7.53 0.45
C ASP A 66 -16.55 8.27 -0.85
N THR A 67 -17.00 7.75 -2.00
CA THR A 67 -16.73 8.37 -3.30
C THR A 67 -17.82 9.37 -3.69
N PRO A 68 -17.51 10.39 -4.49
CA PRO A 68 -18.54 11.20 -5.14
C PRO A 68 -19.59 10.37 -5.90
N GLY A 69 -20.78 10.95 -6.13
CA GLY A 69 -21.79 10.34 -7.00
C GLY A 69 -21.31 10.22 -8.45
N ILE A 70 -21.67 9.12 -9.10
CA ILE A 70 -21.09 8.70 -10.40
C ILE A 70 -21.81 9.25 -11.63
N ASP A 71 -23.02 9.81 -11.46
CA ASP A 71 -23.97 10.24 -12.48
C ASP A 71 -23.94 11.74 -12.79
N ASP A 72 -22.86 12.45 -12.42
CA ASP A 72 -22.79 13.90 -12.61
C ASP A 72 -22.48 14.25 -14.08
N GLU A 73 -23.48 14.71 -14.82
CA GLU A 73 -23.30 15.28 -16.16
C GLU A 73 -22.62 16.66 -16.06
N GLY A 74 -21.38 16.76 -16.54
CA GLY A 74 -20.64 18.01 -16.64
C GLY A 74 -19.25 17.82 -17.26
N SER A 75 -18.60 18.91 -17.66
CA SER A 75 -17.27 18.97 -18.32
C SER A 75 -16.08 18.44 -17.49
N LEU A 76 -16.34 17.76 -16.37
CA LEU A 76 -15.38 17.19 -15.42
C LEU A 76 -15.44 15.65 -15.33
N GLY A 77 -16.15 14.98 -16.25
CA GLY A 77 -16.37 13.53 -16.24
C GLY A 77 -15.08 12.69 -16.23
N GLU A 78 -14.11 13.00 -17.09
CA GLU A 78 -12.84 12.24 -17.19
C GLU A 78 -12.03 12.28 -15.90
N LEU A 79 -11.93 13.46 -15.26
CA LEU A 79 -11.19 13.62 -14.00
C LEU A 79 -11.82 12.78 -12.88
N ARG A 80 -13.14 12.62 -12.87
CA ARG A 80 -13.84 11.81 -11.88
C ARG A 80 -13.69 10.33 -12.14
N ILE A 81 -13.82 9.89 -13.40
CA ILE A 81 -13.54 8.49 -13.78
C ILE A 81 -12.12 8.13 -13.34
N ARG A 82 -11.15 9.01 -13.57
CA ARG A 82 -9.77 8.81 -13.11
C ARG A 82 -9.66 8.69 -11.60
N LYS A 83 -10.34 9.55 -10.83
CA LYS A 83 -10.37 9.47 -9.35
C LYS A 83 -11.06 8.19 -8.85
N THR A 84 -12.18 7.80 -9.44
CA THR A 84 -12.87 6.54 -9.11
C THR A 84 -11.94 5.35 -9.37
N ARG A 85 -11.26 5.33 -10.52
CA ARG A 85 -10.25 4.31 -10.84
C ARG A 85 -9.12 4.29 -9.81
N GLN A 86 -8.62 5.44 -9.37
CA GLN A 86 -7.60 5.53 -8.31
C GLN A 86 -8.09 4.97 -6.97
N VAL A 87 -9.35 5.22 -6.60
CA VAL A 87 -9.95 4.63 -5.39
C VAL A 87 -10.02 3.11 -5.53
N LEU A 88 -10.42 2.60 -6.70
CA LEU A 88 -10.53 1.15 -6.94
C LEU A 88 -9.20 0.42 -6.87
N ASN A 89 -8.10 1.08 -7.22
CA ASN A 89 -6.76 0.49 -7.15
C ASN A 89 -6.32 0.16 -5.72
N LYS A 90 -6.96 0.75 -4.71
CA LYS A 90 -6.72 0.45 -3.28
C LYS A 90 -7.92 -0.11 -2.54
N THR A 91 -9.06 -0.29 -3.21
CA THR A 91 -10.30 -0.80 -2.60
C THR A 91 -10.25 -2.33 -2.52
N ASP A 92 -10.32 -2.87 -1.31
CA ASP A 92 -10.36 -4.31 -1.07
C ASP A 92 -11.79 -4.86 -1.21
N ILE A 93 -12.81 -4.08 -0.82
CA ILE A 93 -14.22 -4.43 -0.92
C ILE A 93 -15.01 -3.26 -1.51
N ALA A 94 -15.79 -3.50 -2.56
CA ALA A 94 -16.69 -2.51 -3.12
C ALA A 94 -18.13 -2.70 -2.61
N VAL A 95 -18.76 -1.61 -2.18
CA VAL A 95 -20.17 -1.56 -1.82
C VAL A 95 -20.86 -0.59 -2.77
N ILE A 96 -21.69 -1.09 -3.68
CA ILE A 96 -22.46 -0.26 -4.60
C ILE A 96 -23.86 -0.01 -4.03
N ILE A 97 -24.20 1.26 -3.86
CA ILE A 97 -25.48 1.68 -3.29
C ILE A 97 -26.40 2.14 -4.41
N ILE A 98 -27.53 1.45 -4.51
CA ILE A 98 -28.57 1.67 -5.51
C ILE A 98 -29.84 2.10 -4.76
N ASP A 99 -30.57 3.07 -5.31
CA ASP A 99 -31.89 3.41 -4.81
C ASP A 99 -32.87 2.28 -5.18
N ALA A 100 -33.46 1.64 -4.17
CA ALA A 100 -34.34 0.49 -4.35
C ALA A 100 -35.61 0.83 -5.16
N VAL A 101 -36.05 2.09 -5.14
CA VAL A 101 -37.22 2.58 -5.87
C VAL A 101 -36.91 2.73 -7.35
N THR A 102 -35.75 3.32 -7.69
CA THR A 102 -35.36 3.51 -9.10
C THR A 102 -34.79 2.25 -9.72
N GLY A 103 -34.22 1.35 -8.92
CA GLY A 103 -33.55 0.15 -9.38
C GLY A 103 -32.18 0.41 -10.01
N THR A 104 -31.56 -0.67 -10.49
CA THR A 104 -30.25 -0.67 -11.15
C THR A 104 -30.32 0.08 -12.48
N GLY A 105 -29.33 0.93 -12.78
CA GLY A 105 -29.19 1.54 -14.10
C GLY A 105 -27.81 1.32 -14.72
N VAL A 106 -27.61 1.87 -15.92
CA VAL A 106 -26.43 1.63 -16.77
C VAL A 106 -25.09 1.92 -16.06
N SER A 107 -24.98 3.06 -15.37
CA SER A 107 -23.75 3.42 -14.65
C SER A 107 -23.42 2.45 -13.50
N ASP A 108 -24.44 1.81 -12.93
CA ASP A 108 -24.27 0.83 -11.86
C ASP A 108 -23.71 -0.49 -12.45
N GLU A 109 -24.20 -0.89 -13.62
CA GLU A 109 -23.70 -2.05 -14.38
C GLU A 109 -22.24 -1.87 -14.84
N GLU A 110 -21.89 -0.67 -15.33
CA GLU A 110 -20.51 -0.35 -15.72
C GLU A 110 -19.53 -0.45 -14.54
N LEU A 111 -19.93 0.00 -13.36
CA LEU A 111 -19.13 -0.15 -12.15
C LEU A 111 -19.00 -1.61 -11.72
N MET A 112 -20.09 -2.36 -11.73
CA MET A 112 -20.04 -3.80 -11.39
C MET A 112 -19.06 -4.54 -12.30
N LYS A 113 -19.07 -4.23 -13.61
CA LYS A 113 -18.11 -4.77 -14.57
C LYS A 113 -16.67 -4.36 -14.25
N LEU A 114 -16.44 -3.10 -13.88
CA LEU A 114 -15.11 -2.62 -13.51
C LEU A 114 -14.57 -3.29 -12.23
N PHE A 115 -15.45 -3.61 -11.27
CA PHE A 115 -15.07 -4.34 -10.06
C PHE A 115 -14.67 -5.78 -10.40
N GLU A 116 -15.42 -6.42 -11.30
CA GLU A 116 -15.12 -7.77 -11.80
C GLU A 116 -13.77 -7.79 -12.55
N GLU A 117 -13.54 -6.86 -13.48
CA GLU A 117 -12.25 -6.71 -14.20
C GLU A 117 -11.05 -6.53 -13.26
N LYS A 118 -11.27 -5.93 -12.09
CA LYS A 118 -10.24 -5.69 -11.06
C LYS A 118 -10.21 -6.76 -9.97
N ASN A 119 -11.03 -7.81 -10.06
CA ASN A 119 -11.18 -8.82 -9.00
C ASN A 119 -11.42 -8.18 -7.62
N ILE A 120 -12.36 -7.24 -7.55
CA ILE A 120 -12.82 -6.62 -6.30
C ILE A 120 -14.15 -7.27 -5.91
N PRO A 121 -14.24 -7.95 -4.75
CA PRO A 121 -15.51 -8.40 -4.20
C PRO A 121 -16.51 -7.24 -4.09
N CYS A 122 -17.70 -7.41 -4.67
CA CYS A 122 -18.73 -6.39 -4.73
C CYS A 122 -20.00 -6.82 -4.01
N LEU A 123 -20.48 -5.97 -3.10
CA LEU A 123 -21.80 -6.05 -2.48
C LEU A 123 -22.74 -5.00 -3.06
N VAL A 124 -23.89 -5.43 -3.57
CA VAL A 124 -24.95 -4.56 -4.09
C VAL A 124 -25.95 -4.28 -2.98
N VAL A 125 -26.14 -3.01 -2.66
CA VAL A 125 -27.00 -2.55 -1.57
C VAL A 125 -28.14 -1.69 -2.13
N TYR A 126 -29.35 -2.23 -2.08
CA TYR A 126 -30.57 -1.52 -2.44
C TYR A 126 -31.07 -0.74 -1.22
N ASN A 127 -30.74 0.55 -1.16
CA ASN A 127 -31.11 1.44 -0.07
C ASN A 127 -32.50 2.05 -0.29
N LYS A 128 -33.12 2.58 0.77
CA LYS A 128 -34.49 3.11 0.81
C LYS A 128 -35.57 2.03 0.64
N ALA A 129 -35.31 0.83 1.16
CA ALA A 129 -36.28 -0.26 1.14
C ALA A 129 -37.60 0.11 1.85
N ASP A 130 -37.56 1.06 2.80
CA ASP A 130 -38.73 1.61 3.50
C ASP A 130 -39.75 2.31 2.58
N LEU A 131 -39.34 2.68 1.35
CA LEU A 131 -40.21 3.31 0.36
C LEU A 131 -40.85 2.31 -0.61
N LEU A 132 -40.51 1.03 -0.52
CA LEU A 132 -41.11 -0.01 -1.36
C LEU A 132 -42.49 -0.37 -0.82
N GLU A 133 -43.48 -0.46 -1.72
CA GLU A 133 -44.84 -0.91 -1.36
C GLU A 133 -44.88 -2.41 -1.03
N GLU A 134 -43.97 -3.20 -1.60
CA GLU A 134 -43.84 -4.64 -1.39
C GLU A 134 -42.40 -5.01 -1.03
N GLU A 135 -42.25 -5.97 -0.12
CA GLU A 135 -40.95 -6.49 0.29
C GLU A 135 -40.27 -7.21 -0.89
N LYS A 136 -39.15 -6.65 -1.37
CA LYS A 136 -38.32 -7.27 -2.40
C LYS A 136 -37.22 -8.11 -1.75
N LYS A 137 -36.97 -9.28 -2.34
CA LYS A 137 -35.90 -10.18 -1.90
C LYS A 137 -34.68 -10.06 -2.81
N PRO A 138 -33.46 -10.18 -2.27
CA PRO A 138 -32.25 -10.23 -3.08
C PRO A 138 -32.29 -11.42 -4.03
N GLN A 139 -31.86 -11.23 -5.27
CA GLN A 139 -31.82 -12.28 -6.29
C GLN A 139 -30.49 -13.04 -6.26
N LYS A 140 -29.42 -12.36 -5.80
CA LYS A 140 -28.08 -12.93 -5.67
C LYS A 140 -27.61 -12.88 -4.22
N GLU A 141 -26.64 -13.72 -3.89
CA GLU A 141 -26.06 -13.78 -2.54
C GLU A 141 -25.37 -12.46 -2.12
N ASN A 142 -24.79 -11.76 -3.09
CA ASN A 142 -24.12 -10.48 -2.89
C ASN A 142 -25.07 -9.26 -3.03
N GLU A 143 -26.38 -9.46 -2.84
CA GLU A 143 -27.38 -8.39 -2.81
C GLU A 143 -28.02 -8.28 -1.43
N ILE A 144 -28.39 -7.06 -1.02
CA ILE A 144 -29.15 -6.81 0.20
C ILE A 144 -30.01 -5.56 0.08
N TYR A 145 -31.22 -5.62 0.62
CA TYR A 145 -32.13 -4.47 0.77
C TYR A 145 -31.98 -3.88 2.17
N VAL A 146 -31.81 -2.56 2.27
CA VAL A 146 -31.60 -1.86 3.53
C VAL A 146 -32.36 -0.54 3.55
N SER A 147 -32.54 0.01 4.76
CA SER A 147 -32.95 1.39 4.93
C SER A 147 -32.01 2.10 5.90
N ALA A 148 -31.28 3.10 5.39
CA ALA A 148 -30.49 3.99 6.24
C ALA A 148 -31.36 4.80 7.22
N VAL A 149 -32.64 5.02 6.91
CA VAL A 149 -33.59 5.81 7.71
C VAL A 149 -34.10 4.99 8.90
N THR A 150 -34.68 3.81 8.63
CA THR A 150 -35.25 2.96 9.69
C THR A 150 -34.18 2.16 10.42
N GLY A 151 -33.05 1.88 9.76
CA GLY A 151 -32.01 0.98 10.25
C GLY A 151 -32.23 -0.49 9.88
N GLU A 152 -33.22 -0.77 9.03
CA GLU A 152 -33.50 -2.11 8.53
C GLU A 152 -32.28 -2.73 7.85
N ASN A 153 -31.96 -3.99 8.24
CA ASN A 153 -30.89 -4.83 7.70
C ASN A 153 -29.46 -4.26 7.79
N ILE A 154 -29.21 -3.24 8.62
CA ILE A 154 -27.87 -2.65 8.77
C ILE A 154 -26.86 -3.62 9.41
N GLU A 155 -27.27 -4.43 10.40
CA GLU A 155 -26.37 -5.43 10.99
C GLU A 155 -26.05 -6.55 9.99
N ALA A 156 -27.06 -7.06 9.28
CA ALA A 156 -26.85 -8.04 8.20
C ALA A 156 -25.94 -7.49 7.08
N LEU A 157 -26.02 -6.19 6.79
CA LEU A 157 -25.10 -5.52 5.87
C LEU A 157 -23.66 -5.55 6.39
N LYS A 158 -23.41 -5.26 7.67
CA LYS A 158 -22.07 -5.35 8.27
C LYS A 158 -21.51 -6.77 8.21
N GLU A 159 -22.33 -7.77 8.51
CA GLU A 159 -21.95 -9.18 8.42
C GLU A 159 -21.60 -9.60 6.99
N LYS A 160 -22.39 -9.19 5.99
CA LYS A 160 -22.08 -9.45 4.58
C LYS A 160 -20.80 -8.77 4.13
N ILE A 161 -20.56 -7.51 4.52
CA ILE A 161 -19.30 -6.82 4.23
C ILE A 161 -18.13 -7.58 4.88
N ALA A 162 -18.29 -8.04 6.11
CA ALA A 162 -17.27 -8.80 6.81
C ALA A 162 -16.96 -10.15 6.15
N ALA A 163 -17.98 -10.85 5.63
CA ALA A 163 -17.81 -12.09 4.90
C ALA A 163 -17.05 -11.93 3.56
N LEU A 164 -17.03 -10.71 2.99
CA LEU A 164 -16.25 -10.37 1.80
C LEU A 164 -14.81 -9.94 2.14
N ALA A 165 -14.47 -9.81 3.42
CA ALA A 165 -13.10 -9.50 3.81
C ALA A 165 -12.17 -10.58 3.25
N PRO A 166 -11.05 -10.20 2.61
CA PRO A 166 -10.06 -11.19 2.22
C PRO A 166 -9.63 -11.99 3.46
N THR A 167 -9.83 -13.31 3.41
CA THR A 167 -9.43 -14.23 4.49
C THR A 167 -7.93 -14.10 4.75
N GLU A 168 -7.52 -14.11 6.02
CA GLU A 168 -6.14 -13.88 6.48
C GLU A 168 -5.10 -14.90 5.98
N ASP A 169 -5.51 -15.89 5.19
CA ASP A 169 -4.66 -16.98 4.75
C ASP A 169 -3.52 -16.48 3.83
N SER A 170 -2.34 -16.39 4.44
CA SER A 170 -1.00 -16.17 3.86
C SER A 170 -0.55 -14.73 3.57
N LYS A 171 -0.91 -13.75 4.39
CA LYS A 171 -0.17 -12.48 4.35
C LYS A 171 1.27 -12.72 4.84
N LEU A 172 2.24 -12.58 3.93
CA LEU A 172 3.66 -12.41 4.28
C LEU A 172 3.75 -11.42 5.45
N ARG A 173 4.62 -11.70 6.43
CA ARG A 173 4.92 -10.71 7.47
C ARG A 173 6.06 -9.80 7.00
N ILE A 174 6.30 -8.71 7.71
CA ILE A 174 7.41 -7.81 7.37
C ILE A 174 8.73 -8.55 7.60
N VAL A 175 8.84 -9.18 8.77
CA VAL A 175 9.98 -10.00 9.19
C VAL A 175 9.57 -11.17 10.09
N GLY A 176 8.38 -11.12 10.71
CA GLY A 176 7.95 -12.10 11.71
C GLY A 176 7.88 -13.54 11.20
N ASP A 177 7.79 -13.74 9.89
CA ASP A 177 7.76 -15.05 9.23
C ASP A 177 9.16 -15.59 8.85
N VAL A 178 10.21 -14.82 9.10
CA VAL A 178 11.62 -15.22 8.86
C VAL A 178 12.49 -15.18 10.13
N ILE A 179 11.87 -15.03 11.30
CA ILE A 179 12.54 -15.01 12.61
C ILE A 179 11.85 -15.98 13.56
N HIS A 180 12.48 -16.23 14.71
CA HIS A 180 11.99 -17.15 15.73
C HIS A 180 11.88 -16.48 17.10
N PRO A 181 11.01 -16.99 18.00
CA PRO A 181 10.93 -16.53 19.37
C PRO A 181 12.30 -16.49 20.05
N SER A 182 12.54 -15.46 20.85
CA SER A 182 13.81 -15.15 21.53
C SER A 182 14.98 -14.75 20.62
N ASP A 183 14.79 -14.59 19.31
CA ASP A 183 15.83 -14.03 18.43
C ASP A 183 16.19 -12.60 18.80
N PHE A 184 17.45 -12.23 18.57
CA PHE A 184 17.91 -10.85 18.66
C PHE A 184 17.95 -10.27 17.25
N ILE A 185 17.10 -9.28 16.99
CA ILE A 185 17.01 -8.60 15.70
C ILE A 185 17.54 -7.18 15.87
N LEU A 186 18.62 -6.86 15.18
CA LEU A 186 19.31 -5.59 15.32
C LEU A 186 18.87 -4.63 14.20
N LEU A 187 18.30 -3.50 14.58
CA LEU A 187 17.78 -2.45 13.72
C LEU A 187 18.72 -1.25 13.71
N VAL A 188 19.35 -0.97 12.57
CA VAL A 188 20.22 0.20 12.40
C VAL A 188 19.42 1.36 11.82
N VAL A 189 19.24 2.40 12.63
CA VAL A 189 18.31 3.50 12.35
C VAL A 189 19.07 4.84 12.41
N PRO A 190 19.49 5.43 11.27
CA PRO A 190 20.20 6.70 11.28
C PRO A 190 19.32 7.85 11.78
N ILE A 191 19.92 9.03 12.03
CA ILE A 191 19.13 10.23 12.33
C ILE A 191 18.38 10.64 11.06
N ASP A 192 17.08 10.37 11.04
CA ASP A 192 16.23 10.75 9.92
C ASP A 192 15.68 12.16 10.13
N LYS A 193 16.04 13.09 9.23
CA LYS A 193 15.49 14.44 9.20
C LYS A 193 14.02 14.45 8.76
N ALA A 194 13.56 13.41 8.07
CA ALA A 194 12.18 13.26 7.62
C ALA A 194 11.23 12.88 8.76
N ALA A 195 11.73 12.29 9.84
CA ALA A 195 10.93 11.99 11.02
C ALA A 195 10.69 13.27 11.84
N PRO A 196 9.45 13.54 12.31
CA PRO A 196 9.21 14.58 13.30
C PRO A 196 10.08 14.36 14.54
N LYS A 197 10.54 15.45 15.16
CA LYS A 197 11.36 15.36 16.40
C LYS A 197 10.70 14.42 17.41
N GLY A 198 11.45 13.43 17.87
CA GLY A 198 11.01 12.46 18.87
C GLY A 198 10.17 11.29 18.34
N ARG A 199 10.18 11.00 17.03
CA ARG A 199 9.46 9.86 16.43
C ARG A 199 10.36 9.01 15.53
N LEU A 200 10.08 7.71 15.47
CA LEU A 200 10.61 6.82 14.43
C LEU A 200 9.75 6.93 13.16
N ILE A 201 10.32 6.63 11.98
CA ILE A 201 9.50 6.53 10.77
C ILE A 201 8.66 5.26 10.77
N LEU A 202 7.59 5.25 9.97
CA LEU A 202 6.62 4.17 9.95
C LEU A 202 7.23 2.77 9.70
N PRO A 203 8.16 2.57 8.73
CA PRO A 203 8.81 1.28 8.54
C PRO A 203 9.51 0.74 9.79
N GLN A 204 10.17 1.61 10.56
CA GLN A 204 10.86 1.22 11.78
C GLN A 204 9.87 0.81 12.87
N GLN A 205 8.79 1.59 13.06
CA GLN A 205 7.74 1.28 14.04
C GLN A 205 7.06 -0.05 13.74
N GLN A 206 6.64 -0.27 12.48
CA GLN A 206 5.98 -1.50 12.06
C GLN A 206 6.91 -2.71 12.18
N THR A 207 8.18 -2.58 11.81
CA THR A 207 9.16 -3.68 11.94
C THR A 207 9.41 -4.04 13.42
N ILE A 208 9.58 -3.05 14.31
CA ILE A 208 9.71 -3.29 15.75
C ILE A 208 8.49 -4.04 16.28
N ARG A 209 7.29 -3.60 15.91
CA ARG A 209 6.05 -4.26 16.33
C ARG A 209 5.98 -5.70 15.85
N ASP A 210 6.29 -5.97 14.58
CA ASP A 210 6.27 -7.31 13.99
C ASP A 210 7.28 -8.26 14.66
N ILE A 211 8.46 -7.74 15.05
CA ILE A 211 9.46 -8.49 15.84
C ILE A 211 8.91 -8.86 17.22
N LEU A 212 8.29 -7.90 17.92
CA LEU A 212 7.75 -8.12 19.26
C LEU A 212 6.55 -9.08 19.25
N GLU A 213 5.69 -9.00 18.23
CA GLU A 213 4.56 -9.93 18.03
C GLU A 213 5.03 -11.36 17.69
N SER A 214 6.30 -11.53 17.33
CA SER A 214 6.94 -12.83 17.06
C SER A 214 7.74 -13.35 18.26
N ASP A 215 7.54 -12.78 19.45
CA ASP A 215 8.26 -13.09 20.69
C ASP A 215 9.79 -12.92 20.60
N ALA A 216 10.27 -12.09 19.67
CA ALA A 216 11.68 -11.77 19.47
C ALA A 216 12.04 -10.41 20.08
N THR A 217 13.35 -10.13 20.20
CA THR A 217 13.87 -8.89 20.79
C THR A 217 14.37 -7.94 19.71
N ALA A 218 13.78 -6.75 19.62
CA ALA A 218 14.24 -5.67 18.77
C ALA A 218 15.31 -4.82 19.48
N ILE A 219 16.51 -4.72 18.90
CA ILE A 219 17.62 -3.91 19.41
C ILE A 219 17.86 -2.77 18.42
N VAL A 220 17.61 -1.53 18.81
CA VAL A 220 17.69 -0.37 17.92
C VAL A 220 18.96 0.43 18.22
N VAL A 221 19.78 0.71 17.20
CA VAL A 221 21.05 1.43 17.33
C VAL A 221 21.23 2.47 16.23
N LYS A 222 22.13 3.43 16.44
CA LYS A 222 22.66 4.27 15.36
C LYS A 222 23.74 3.54 14.56
N GLU A 223 23.96 3.99 13.33
CA GLU A 223 24.97 3.43 12.42
C GLU A 223 26.41 3.57 12.92
N TYR A 224 26.67 4.41 13.92
CA TYR A 224 27.99 4.54 14.54
C TYR A 224 28.15 3.68 15.82
N GLU A 225 27.06 3.15 16.37
CA GLU A 225 27.04 2.27 17.56
C GLU A 225 27.00 0.79 17.20
N LEU A 226 26.73 0.46 15.92
CA LEU A 226 26.53 -0.91 15.45
C LEU A 226 27.67 -1.84 15.86
N LYS A 227 28.93 -1.46 15.56
CA LYS A 227 30.09 -2.30 15.81
C LYS A 227 30.29 -2.59 17.30
N GLU A 228 30.25 -1.55 18.13
CA GLU A 228 30.36 -1.67 19.58
C GLU A 228 29.21 -2.50 20.16
N THR A 229 27.99 -2.34 19.62
CA THR A 229 26.84 -3.13 20.05
C THR A 229 27.04 -4.61 19.73
N LEU A 230 27.46 -4.95 18.50
CA LEU A 230 27.73 -6.33 18.10
C LEU A 230 28.79 -7.00 18.98
N GLU A 231 29.82 -6.25 19.39
CA GLU A 231 30.88 -6.73 20.28
C GLU A 231 30.39 -6.97 21.71
N ASN A 232 29.44 -6.16 22.20
CA ASN A 232 29.00 -6.18 23.60
C ASN A 232 27.69 -6.95 23.86
N LEU A 233 26.93 -7.33 22.82
CA LEU A 233 25.58 -7.88 22.97
C LEU A 233 25.52 -9.23 23.70
N GLY A 234 26.65 -9.96 23.79
CA GLY A 234 26.77 -11.26 24.47
C GLY A 234 26.04 -12.42 23.78
N LYS A 235 25.09 -12.13 22.89
CA LYS A 235 24.42 -13.07 21.98
C LYS A 235 24.46 -12.48 20.57
N LYS A 236 24.89 -13.28 19.60
CA LYS A 236 24.91 -12.89 18.19
C LYS A 236 23.47 -12.66 17.69
N PRO A 237 23.17 -11.54 17.01
CA PRO A 237 21.85 -11.33 16.44
C PRO A 237 21.59 -12.29 15.27
N SER A 238 20.34 -12.71 15.12
CA SER A 238 19.89 -13.61 14.06
C SER A 238 19.73 -12.87 12.72
N LEU A 239 19.52 -11.54 12.77
CA LEU A 239 19.37 -10.68 11.61
C LEU A 239 19.74 -9.22 11.94
N VAL A 240 20.39 -8.54 11.00
CA VAL A 240 20.54 -7.08 10.98
C VAL A 240 19.64 -6.48 9.90
N ILE A 241 18.88 -5.45 10.25
CA ILE A 241 18.02 -4.68 9.33
C ILE A 241 18.45 -3.23 9.38
N THR A 242 18.72 -2.63 8.23
CA THR A 242 19.21 -1.25 8.15
C THR A 242 18.38 -0.35 7.26
N ASP A 243 18.45 0.95 7.50
CA ASP A 243 18.05 1.94 6.51
C ASP A 243 18.94 1.88 5.26
N SER A 244 18.33 2.09 4.09
CA SER A 244 19.04 2.00 2.82
C SER A 244 20.08 3.11 2.63
N GLN A 245 20.00 4.23 3.35
CA GLN A 245 21.00 5.32 3.26
C GLN A 245 22.38 4.93 3.81
N VAL A 246 22.41 4.02 4.80
CA VAL A 246 23.65 3.60 5.47
C VAL A 246 24.00 2.15 5.15
N PHE A 247 23.37 1.58 4.12
CA PHE A 247 23.43 0.14 3.81
C PHE A 247 24.86 -0.36 3.55
N ALA A 248 25.66 0.37 2.76
CA ALA A 248 27.06 0.03 2.51
C ALA A 248 27.90 -0.02 3.80
N LYS A 249 27.77 1.01 4.64
CA LYS A 249 28.50 1.11 5.91
C LYS A 249 28.11 -0.05 6.83
N VAL A 250 26.81 -0.27 7.01
CA VAL A 250 26.31 -1.36 7.86
C VAL A 250 26.72 -2.72 7.33
N SER A 251 26.75 -2.91 6.00
CA SER A 251 27.26 -4.15 5.41
C SER A 251 28.74 -4.38 5.71
N ALA A 252 29.56 -3.33 5.69
CA ALA A 252 30.97 -3.42 6.05
C ALA A 252 31.17 -3.73 7.54
N ASP A 253 30.37 -3.13 8.41
CA ASP A 253 30.47 -3.28 9.87
C ASP A 253 29.82 -4.57 10.40
N THR A 254 28.92 -5.19 9.63
CA THR A 254 28.23 -6.44 10.00
C THR A 254 29.03 -7.66 9.55
N PRO A 255 29.43 -8.57 10.46
CA PRO A 255 30.05 -9.85 10.13
C PRO A 255 29.29 -10.65 9.05
N ARG A 256 30.02 -11.34 8.17
CA ARG A 256 29.44 -12.04 6.99
C ARG A 256 28.51 -13.20 7.37
N ASP A 257 28.72 -13.78 8.53
CA ASP A 257 27.92 -14.85 9.10
C ASP A 257 26.65 -14.36 9.81
N ILE A 258 26.40 -13.03 9.84
CA ILE A 258 25.14 -12.44 10.28
C ILE A 258 24.35 -12.02 9.03
N PRO A 259 23.15 -12.58 8.81
CA PRO A 259 22.25 -12.14 7.75
C PRO A 259 21.96 -10.64 7.86
N LEU A 260 21.87 -9.99 6.71
CA LEU A 260 21.69 -8.55 6.62
C LEU A 260 20.62 -8.24 5.58
N THR A 261 19.69 -7.34 5.88
CA THR A 261 18.75 -6.81 4.88
C THR A 261 18.43 -5.34 5.18
N SER A 262 17.51 -4.74 4.42
CA SER A 262 17.03 -3.37 4.67
C SER A 262 15.53 -3.29 4.85
N PHE A 263 15.06 -2.26 5.55
CA PHE A 263 13.62 -2.00 5.68
C PHE A 263 12.93 -1.93 4.31
N SER A 264 13.58 -1.33 3.30
CA SER A 264 12.98 -1.21 1.96
C SER A 264 12.77 -2.58 1.30
N ILE A 265 13.70 -3.53 1.47
CA ILE A 265 13.60 -4.88 0.90
C ILE A 265 12.50 -5.67 1.63
N LEU A 266 12.46 -5.61 2.96
CA LEU A 266 11.41 -6.24 3.76
C LEU A 266 10.01 -5.77 3.35
N PHE A 267 9.85 -4.46 3.16
CA PHE A 267 8.58 -3.89 2.73
C PHE A 267 8.22 -4.22 1.28
N ALA A 268 9.20 -4.29 0.38
CA ALA A 268 8.98 -4.76 -0.98
C ALA A 268 8.46 -6.21 -0.98
N ARG A 269 8.98 -7.08 -0.11
CA ARG A 269 8.47 -8.44 0.07
C ARG A 269 7.07 -8.45 0.66
N TYR A 270 6.89 -7.75 1.78
CA TYR A 270 5.62 -7.65 2.49
C TYR A 270 4.47 -7.17 1.58
N LYS A 271 4.76 -6.29 0.61
CA LYS A 271 3.77 -5.77 -0.34
C LYS A 271 3.73 -6.52 -1.69
N GLY A 272 4.48 -7.62 -1.84
CA GLY A 272 4.45 -8.51 -3.01
C GLY A 272 5.27 -8.04 -4.23
N LEU A 273 6.11 -7.01 -4.08
CA LEU A 273 6.91 -6.42 -5.16
C LEU A 273 8.30 -7.06 -5.31
N LEU A 274 8.81 -7.76 -4.30
CA LEU A 274 10.23 -8.16 -4.23
C LEU A 274 10.74 -8.91 -5.46
N GLN A 275 10.02 -9.91 -5.94
CA GLN A 275 10.46 -10.75 -7.07
C GLN A 275 10.64 -9.93 -8.34
N GLU A 276 9.63 -9.16 -8.74
CA GLU A 276 9.74 -8.25 -9.88
C GLU A 276 10.82 -7.20 -9.66
N ALA A 277 10.97 -6.71 -8.42
CA ALA A 277 11.97 -5.70 -8.14
C ALA A 277 13.40 -6.19 -8.33
N VAL A 278 13.65 -7.46 -8.01
CA VAL A 278 14.93 -8.13 -8.22
C VAL A 278 15.20 -8.30 -9.72
N LYS A 279 14.24 -8.81 -10.50
CA LYS A 279 14.39 -8.97 -11.96
C LYS A 279 14.60 -7.62 -12.65
N GLY A 280 13.81 -6.61 -12.27
CA GLY A 280 13.86 -5.29 -12.88
C GLY A 280 15.15 -4.52 -12.61
N VAL A 281 15.97 -4.90 -11.61
CA VAL A 281 17.22 -4.18 -11.33
C VAL A 281 18.26 -4.36 -12.42
N ALA A 282 18.26 -5.49 -13.13
CA ALA A 282 19.19 -5.78 -14.22
C ALA A 282 19.01 -4.83 -15.42
N ALA A 283 17.83 -4.23 -15.56
CA ALA A 283 17.57 -3.22 -16.59
C ALA A 283 18.44 -1.96 -16.43
N LEU A 284 18.99 -1.70 -15.24
CA LEU A 284 19.89 -0.58 -14.99
C LEU A 284 21.11 -0.58 -15.93
N GLU A 285 21.66 -1.76 -16.21
CA GLU A 285 22.83 -1.92 -17.08
C GLU A 285 22.52 -1.62 -18.55
N GLN A 286 21.26 -1.81 -18.95
CA GLN A 286 20.80 -1.67 -20.32
C GLN A 286 20.35 -0.23 -20.67
N LEU A 287 20.26 0.66 -19.68
CA LEU A 287 19.83 2.04 -19.91
C LEU A 287 20.82 2.82 -20.78
N GLU A 288 20.30 3.63 -21.70
CA GLU A 288 21.06 4.51 -22.58
C GLU A 288 21.04 5.96 -22.09
N GLU A 289 22.00 6.76 -22.55
CA GLU A 289 22.08 8.17 -22.18
C GLU A 289 20.85 8.94 -22.69
N GLY A 290 20.24 9.72 -21.80
CA GLY A 290 19.00 10.45 -22.07
C GLY A 290 17.71 9.67 -21.80
N ASP A 291 17.79 8.38 -21.45
CA ASP A 291 16.62 7.60 -21.03
C ASP A 291 15.93 8.22 -19.81
N THR A 292 14.62 7.98 -19.70
CA THR A 292 13.81 8.49 -18.58
C THR A 292 13.58 7.41 -17.54
N ILE A 293 13.94 7.71 -16.29
CA ILE A 293 13.71 6.86 -15.11
C ILE A 293 12.59 7.48 -14.26
N LEU A 294 11.58 6.69 -13.92
CA LEU A 294 10.50 7.10 -13.04
C LEU A 294 10.80 6.72 -11.59
N ILE A 295 10.91 7.70 -10.71
CA ILE A 295 11.06 7.49 -9.27
C ILE A 295 9.69 7.64 -8.58
N CYS A 296 9.21 6.58 -7.94
CA CYS A 296 7.87 6.50 -7.35
C CYS A 296 7.90 6.42 -5.82
N GLU A 297 7.23 7.37 -5.17
CA GLU A 297 7.07 7.38 -3.70
C GLU A 297 5.61 7.15 -3.31
N GLY A 298 5.36 6.22 -2.39
CA GLY A 298 4.01 5.96 -1.86
C GLY A 298 3.52 6.98 -0.82
N CYS A 299 4.36 7.91 -0.39
CA CYS A 299 4.05 8.90 0.63
C CYS A 299 3.97 10.32 0.05
N THR A 300 3.18 11.20 0.65
CA THR A 300 2.94 12.59 0.20
C THR A 300 3.69 13.65 1.02
N HIS A 301 4.74 13.26 1.73
CA HIS A 301 5.46 14.19 2.61
C HIS A 301 6.22 15.26 1.80
N HIS A 302 6.46 16.42 2.43
CA HIS A 302 7.23 17.50 1.82
C HIS A 302 8.68 17.03 1.65
N ARG A 303 9.12 16.92 0.38
CA ARG A 303 10.49 16.52 0.02
C ARG A 303 11.48 17.51 0.63
N GLN A 304 12.37 17.00 1.46
CA GLN A 304 13.38 17.82 2.13
C GLN A 304 14.61 18.01 1.23
N CYS A 305 15.45 18.99 1.54
CA CYS A 305 16.77 19.09 0.92
C CYS A 305 17.57 17.81 1.19
N ASP A 306 18.17 17.24 0.12
CA ASP A 306 18.93 15.98 0.16
C ASP A 306 18.06 14.72 0.42
N ASP A 307 16.82 14.73 -0.08
CA ASP A 307 15.92 13.58 -0.07
C ASP A 307 16.46 12.38 -0.87
N ILE A 308 16.17 11.16 -0.41
CA ILE A 308 16.65 9.93 -1.04
C ILE A 308 16.12 9.82 -2.46
N GLY A 309 14.80 9.96 -2.63
CA GLY A 309 14.12 9.72 -3.89
C GLY A 309 14.49 10.71 -4.97
N THR A 310 14.50 11.99 -4.62
CA THR A 310 14.67 13.07 -5.60
C THR A 310 16.09 13.56 -5.80
N VAL A 311 17.01 13.27 -4.88
CA VAL A 311 18.38 13.79 -4.94
C VAL A 311 19.41 12.65 -4.92
N LYS A 312 19.40 11.82 -3.85
CA LYS A 312 20.48 10.84 -3.65
C LYS A 312 20.45 9.70 -4.67
N LEU A 313 19.28 9.11 -4.90
CA LEU A 313 19.10 8.01 -5.85
C LEU A 313 19.48 8.42 -7.28
N PRO A 314 18.94 9.53 -7.85
CA PRO A 314 19.38 10.01 -9.15
C PRO A 314 20.89 10.20 -9.25
N ARG A 315 21.52 10.78 -8.22
CA ARG A 315 22.97 10.95 -8.18
C ARG A 315 23.72 9.62 -8.12
N TRP A 316 23.26 8.67 -7.31
CA TRP A 316 23.91 7.35 -7.19
C TRP A 316 23.79 6.55 -8.48
N ILE A 317 22.63 6.59 -9.15
CA ILE A 317 22.42 5.97 -10.46
C ILE A 317 23.42 6.53 -11.48
N LYS A 318 23.50 7.86 -11.61
CA LYS A 318 24.46 8.52 -12.52
C LYS A 318 25.91 8.15 -12.21
N ASN A 319 26.29 8.16 -10.93
CA ASN A 319 27.65 7.82 -10.52
C ASN A 319 28.00 6.36 -10.79
N TYR A 320 27.04 5.46 -10.63
CA TYR A 320 27.23 4.02 -10.86
C TYR A 320 27.35 3.71 -12.36
N THR A 321 26.45 4.23 -13.19
CA THR A 321 26.42 3.94 -14.63
C THR A 321 27.40 4.79 -15.45
N GLY A 322 27.79 5.96 -14.94
CA GLY A 322 28.55 6.96 -15.70
C GLY A 322 27.75 7.66 -16.80
N LYS A 323 26.41 7.56 -16.80
CA LYS A 323 25.51 8.09 -17.85
C LYS A 323 24.58 9.17 -17.29
N GLU A 324 24.18 10.12 -18.13
CA GLU A 324 23.13 11.08 -17.79
C GLU A 324 21.73 10.57 -18.16
N PHE A 325 20.75 10.84 -17.30
CA PHE A 325 19.36 10.40 -17.44
C PHE A 325 18.38 11.52 -17.13
N GLN A 326 17.17 11.39 -17.66
CA GLN A 326 16.01 12.19 -17.27
C GLN A 326 15.29 11.50 -16.11
N PHE A 327 14.81 12.29 -15.14
CA PHE A 327 14.09 11.75 -13.99
C PHE A 327 12.68 12.33 -13.92
N ALA A 328 11.70 11.44 -13.86
CA ALA A 328 10.32 11.77 -13.54
C ALA A 328 10.00 11.32 -12.11
N PHE A 329 9.04 11.99 -11.46
CA PHE A 329 8.75 11.74 -10.05
C PHE A 329 7.25 11.68 -9.79
N THR A 330 6.84 10.71 -8.98
CA THR A 330 5.47 10.61 -8.43
C THR A 330 5.51 10.50 -6.92
N SER A 331 4.42 10.90 -6.25
CA SER A 331 4.29 10.80 -4.80
C SER A 331 2.86 10.44 -4.38
N GLY A 332 2.72 9.85 -3.19
CA GLY A 332 1.44 9.40 -2.66
C GLY A 332 0.78 8.31 -3.48
N GLY A 333 -0.53 8.44 -3.68
CA GLY A 333 -1.35 7.51 -4.46
C GLY A 333 -1.31 7.71 -5.98
N GLN A 334 -0.46 8.62 -6.48
CA GLN A 334 -0.37 8.89 -7.91
C GLN A 334 0.57 7.90 -8.59
N PHE A 335 0.13 7.36 -9.72
CA PHE A 335 0.93 6.51 -10.59
C PHE A 335 0.48 6.72 -12.05
N PRO A 336 1.39 6.90 -13.03
CA PRO A 336 1.01 7.13 -14.43
C PRO A 336 0.30 5.92 -15.02
N GLU A 337 -0.71 6.16 -15.87
CA GLU A 337 -1.39 5.07 -16.60
C GLU A 337 -0.56 4.63 -17.81
N ASP A 338 0.03 5.58 -18.53
CA ASP A 338 1.00 5.33 -19.59
C ASP A 338 2.41 5.33 -19.03
N LEU A 339 3.07 4.17 -19.10
CA LEU A 339 4.44 3.96 -18.65
C LEU A 339 5.43 3.90 -19.82
N SER A 340 4.95 3.95 -21.06
CA SER A 340 5.80 3.86 -22.27
C SER A 340 6.94 4.87 -22.37
N PRO A 341 6.87 6.09 -21.76
CA PRO A 341 8.00 7.02 -21.75
C PRO A 341 9.17 6.57 -20.86
N TYR A 342 8.96 5.63 -19.94
CA TYR A 342 9.95 5.24 -18.94
C TYR A 342 10.67 3.95 -19.30
N LYS A 343 11.98 3.89 -19.01
CA LYS A 343 12.80 2.69 -19.22
C LYS A 343 13.06 1.89 -17.95
N LEU A 344 12.92 2.54 -16.80
CA LEU A 344 13.02 1.91 -15.49
C LEU A 344 12.12 2.66 -14.51
N ILE A 345 11.40 1.90 -13.68
CA ILE A 345 10.65 2.42 -12.55
C ILE A 345 11.38 2.02 -11.27
N VAL A 346 11.63 2.99 -10.40
CA VAL A 346 12.26 2.78 -9.09
C VAL A 346 11.23 3.14 -8.03
N HIS A 347 10.63 2.13 -7.40
CA HIS A 347 9.56 2.30 -6.43
C HIS A 347 10.09 2.25 -5.00
N CYS A 348 9.59 3.08 -4.09
CA CYS A 348 9.95 2.99 -2.67
C CYS A 348 9.36 1.72 -2.02
N GLY A 349 9.65 1.48 -0.73
CA GLY A 349 9.07 0.34 0.01
C GLY A 349 7.54 0.36 0.14
N GLY A 350 6.86 1.48 -0.18
CA GLY A 350 5.40 1.53 -0.18
C GLY A 350 4.76 1.38 1.20
N CYS A 351 5.44 1.76 2.29
CA CYS A 351 4.93 1.61 3.66
C CYS A 351 3.60 2.35 3.94
N MET A 352 3.30 3.40 3.17
CA MET A 352 2.03 4.14 3.24
C MET A 352 0.96 3.61 2.27
N LEU A 353 1.30 2.62 1.43
CA LEU A 353 0.40 2.05 0.42
C LEU A 353 -0.12 0.69 0.87
N THR A 354 -1.34 0.36 0.46
CA THR A 354 -1.87 -1.00 0.64
C THR A 354 -1.12 -1.98 -0.26
N GLU A 355 -1.12 -3.25 0.11
CA GLU A 355 -0.57 -4.33 -0.74
C GLU A 355 -1.23 -4.31 -2.12
N ARG A 356 -2.55 -4.14 -2.16
CA ARG A 356 -3.33 -4.04 -3.39
C ARG A 356 -2.84 -2.91 -4.30
N GLU A 357 -2.56 -1.74 -3.73
CA GLU A 357 -2.08 -0.60 -4.51
C GLU A 357 -0.66 -0.83 -5.05
N VAL A 358 0.23 -1.45 -4.29
CA VAL A 358 1.58 -1.82 -4.76
C VAL A 358 1.49 -2.85 -5.89
N LYS A 359 0.71 -3.92 -5.71
CA LYS A 359 0.47 -4.95 -6.74
C LYS A 359 -0.16 -4.37 -8.00
N TYR A 360 -1.05 -3.39 -7.88
CA TYR A 360 -1.61 -2.68 -9.03
C TYR A 360 -0.51 -1.97 -9.83
N ARG A 361 0.39 -1.21 -9.16
CA ARG A 361 1.50 -0.51 -9.83
C ARG A 361 2.45 -1.49 -10.51
N GLN A 362 2.78 -2.60 -9.85
CA GLN A 362 3.56 -3.70 -10.41
C GLN A 362 2.89 -4.27 -11.66
N LYS A 363 1.59 -4.58 -11.59
CA LYS A 363 0.82 -5.09 -12.73
C LYS A 363 0.85 -4.13 -13.92
N CYS A 364 0.67 -2.83 -13.70
CA CYS A 364 0.80 -1.84 -14.78
C CYS A 364 2.17 -1.89 -15.46
N SER A 365 3.24 -2.05 -14.66
CA SER A 365 4.61 -2.17 -15.15
C SER A 365 4.80 -3.43 -16.00
N VAL A 366 4.36 -4.58 -15.49
CA VAL A 366 4.46 -5.89 -16.16
C VAL A 366 3.65 -5.90 -17.46
N ASP A 367 2.40 -5.44 -17.42
CA ASP A 367 1.51 -5.40 -18.59
C ASP A 367 2.08 -4.51 -19.71
N GLN A 368 2.79 -3.43 -19.35
CA GLN A 368 3.44 -2.51 -20.30
C GLN A 368 4.92 -2.84 -20.58
N LYS A 369 5.43 -3.95 -20.02
CA LYS A 369 6.82 -4.40 -20.16
C LYS A 369 7.87 -3.35 -19.79
N VAL A 370 7.57 -2.53 -18.79
CA VAL A 370 8.51 -1.58 -18.22
C VAL A 370 9.11 -2.22 -16.96
N PRO A 371 10.45 -2.36 -16.86
CA PRO A 371 11.09 -2.89 -15.66
C PRO A 371 10.79 -2.04 -14.42
N ILE A 372 10.48 -2.69 -13.31
CA ILE A 372 10.28 -2.05 -12.01
C ILE A 372 11.25 -2.64 -10.99
N THR A 373 11.92 -1.78 -10.22
CA THR A 373 12.76 -2.15 -9.09
C THR A 373 12.35 -1.40 -7.83
N ASN A 374 13.01 -1.71 -6.71
CA ASN A 374 12.78 -1.08 -5.42
C ASN A 374 14.04 -0.31 -4.95
N TYR A 375 13.86 0.73 -4.15
CA TYR A 375 14.97 1.53 -3.59
C TYR A 375 16.05 0.64 -2.94
N GLY A 376 15.65 -0.27 -2.05
CA GLY A 376 16.57 -1.14 -1.34
C GLY A 376 17.30 -2.09 -2.27
N ILE A 377 16.60 -2.65 -3.27
CA ILE A 377 17.18 -3.56 -4.27
C ILE A 377 18.18 -2.82 -5.15
N LEU A 378 17.80 -1.66 -5.69
CA LEU A 378 18.67 -0.85 -6.53
C LEU A 378 19.93 -0.39 -5.79
N ILE A 379 19.78 0.08 -4.54
CA ILE A 379 20.92 0.48 -3.71
C ILE A 379 21.83 -0.71 -3.41
N ALA A 380 21.26 -1.86 -3.05
CA ALA A 380 22.03 -3.07 -2.78
C ALA A 380 22.76 -3.58 -4.02
N TYR A 381 22.15 -3.48 -5.20
CA TYR A 381 22.74 -3.83 -6.49
C TYR A 381 23.93 -2.92 -6.81
N MET A 382 23.75 -1.59 -6.81
CA MET A 382 24.81 -0.63 -7.10
C MET A 382 25.99 -0.70 -6.11
N GLN A 383 25.77 -1.24 -4.90
CA GLN A 383 26.78 -1.42 -3.88
C GLN A 383 27.41 -2.82 -3.85
N GLY A 384 26.97 -3.75 -4.73
CA GLY A 384 27.49 -5.11 -4.78
C GLY A 384 27.13 -5.98 -3.56
N ILE A 385 26.02 -5.66 -2.88
CA ILE A 385 25.56 -6.37 -1.67
C ILE A 385 24.18 -7.03 -1.86
N LEU A 386 23.64 -7.04 -3.09
CA LEU A 386 22.30 -7.58 -3.38
C LEU A 386 22.14 -9.04 -2.94
N LYS A 387 23.05 -9.93 -3.35
CA LYS A 387 23.00 -11.36 -2.97
C LYS A 387 22.92 -11.55 -1.46
N ARG A 388 23.80 -10.87 -0.72
CA ARG A 388 23.81 -10.88 0.75
C ARG A 388 22.47 -10.40 1.33
N SER A 389 21.90 -9.35 0.74
CA SER A 389 20.67 -8.74 1.23
C SER A 389 19.40 -9.60 1.09
N LEU A 390 19.50 -10.67 0.28
CA LEU A 390 18.43 -11.60 -0.05
C LEU A 390 18.63 -13.00 0.55
N GLU A 391 19.70 -13.25 1.31
CA GLU A 391 20.00 -14.55 1.94
C GLU A 391 18.89 -15.08 2.84
N ILE A 392 18.06 -14.19 3.39
CA ILE A 392 16.89 -14.55 4.20
C ILE A 392 15.66 -14.98 3.37
N PHE A 393 15.76 -14.94 2.03
CA PHE A 393 14.67 -15.30 1.10
C PHE A 393 15.14 -16.35 0.08
N PRO A 394 15.21 -17.64 0.47
CA PRO A 394 15.80 -18.70 -0.37
C PRO A 394 15.14 -18.81 -1.75
N ALA A 395 13.81 -18.73 -1.83
CA ALA A 395 13.07 -18.80 -3.10
C ALA A 395 13.47 -17.70 -4.10
N ILE A 396 13.80 -16.49 -3.61
CA ILE A 396 14.24 -15.39 -4.47
C ILE A 396 15.69 -15.59 -4.95
N LEU A 397 16.54 -16.20 -4.11
CA LEU A 397 17.92 -16.49 -4.46
C LEU A 397 18.05 -17.63 -5.47
N GLU A 398 17.18 -18.63 -5.41
CA GLU A 398 17.14 -19.72 -6.39
C GLU A 398 16.82 -19.18 -7.78
N GLU A 399 15.80 -18.32 -7.91
CA GLU A 399 15.46 -17.67 -9.18
C GLU A 399 16.60 -16.82 -9.75
N LEU A 400 17.34 -16.10 -8.89
CA LEU A 400 18.51 -15.32 -9.32
C LEU A 400 19.63 -16.18 -9.92
N GLN A 401 19.76 -17.45 -9.50
CA GLN A 401 20.79 -18.36 -10.01
C GLN A 401 20.38 -19.07 -11.30
N GLU A 402 19.08 -19.12 -11.61
CA GLU A 402 18.57 -19.68 -12.87
C GLU A 402 18.63 -18.68 -14.03
N GLU A 403 18.76 -17.37 -13.74
CA GLU A 403 18.84 -16.29 -14.72
C GLU A 403 20.30 -15.83 -15.04
N GLU A 404 21.29 -16.23 -14.23
CA GLU A 404 22.75 -16.07 -14.47
C GLU A 404 23.32 -17.18 -15.37
#